data_AF-A0A318T1I7-F1
#
_entry.id   AF-A0A318T1I7-F1
#
_cell.length_a   1.000
_cell.length_b   1.000
_cell.length_c   1.000
_cell.angle_alpha   90.00
_cell.angle_beta   90.00
_cell.angle_gamma   90.00
#
_symmetry.space_group_name_H-M   'P 1'
#
loop_
_entity.id
_entity.type
_entity.pdbx_description
1 polymer ?
#
loop_
_entity_poly.entity_id
_entity_poly.type
_entity_poly.pdbx_seq_one_letter_code
_entity_poly.pdbx_strand_id
1 'polypeptide(L)'
;MTIQAGLLHSISKENGGVNLHYRPRGRSDDLALQVNRIINCTGLERAGIDHSPLLRDMRQGGLLRADTLGFGIDVNAASQVLRGNGKPHQDIFAIGALTAGQFWEITAVPDIRVQAQKVAQALMSNSL
;
A
#
# COMPACT_ATOMS: atom_id res chain seq x y z
N MET A 1 -12.46 -29.64 0.96
CA MET A 1 -12.06 -28.23 1.14
C MET A 1 -12.99 -27.62 2.17
N THR A 2 -12.46 -27.06 3.25
CA THR A 2 -13.26 -26.43 4.31
C THR A 2 -13.03 -24.94 4.28
N ILE A 3 -14.10 -24.14 4.31
CA ILE A 3 -14.02 -22.68 4.40
C ILE A 3 -14.37 -22.26 5.82
N GLN A 4 -13.50 -21.49 6.45
CA GLN A 4 -13.72 -20.93 7.79
C GLN A 4 -13.76 -19.41 7.69
N ALA A 5 -14.90 -18.82 8.03
CA ALA A 5 -15.03 -17.36 8.11
C ALA A 5 -14.63 -16.91 9.52
N GLY A 6 -13.69 -15.98 9.63
CA GLY A 6 -13.23 -15.48 10.93
C GLY A 6 -12.18 -14.39 10.82
N LEU A 7 -11.69 -13.94 11.98
CA LEU A 7 -10.59 -13.00 12.12
C LEU A 7 -9.39 -13.72 12.73
N LEU A 8 -8.24 -13.68 12.06
CA LEU A 8 -7.00 -14.23 12.60
C LEU A 8 -6.42 -13.30 13.66
N HIS A 9 -6.15 -13.82 14.86
CA HIS A 9 -5.62 -13.06 16.00
C HIS A 9 -4.11 -13.24 16.17
N SER A 10 -3.61 -14.47 16.07
CA SER A 10 -2.18 -14.74 16.22
C SER A 10 -1.73 -15.95 15.41
N ILE A 11 -0.43 -15.96 15.11
CA ILE A 11 0.29 -17.04 14.44
C ILE A 11 1.54 -17.32 15.27
N SER A 12 1.72 -18.56 15.72
CA SER A 12 2.93 -19.00 16.41
C SER A 12 3.51 -20.25 15.76
N LYS A 13 4.83 -20.40 15.83
CA LYS A 13 5.53 -21.59 15.34
C LYS A 13 5.71 -22.56 16.52
N GLU A 14 5.17 -23.77 16.41
CA GLU A 14 5.25 -24.80 17.46
C GLU A 14 5.45 -26.18 16.83
N ASN A 15 6.33 -26.99 17.41
CA ASN A 15 6.52 -28.42 17.08
C ASN A 15 6.66 -28.73 15.58
N GLY A 16 7.37 -27.89 14.82
CA GLY A 16 7.57 -28.07 13.38
C GLY A 16 6.35 -27.74 12.50
N GLY A 17 5.24 -27.28 13.11
CA GLY A 17 4.07 -26.73 12.46
C GLY A 17 3.82 -25.26 12.82
N VAL A 18 2.62 -24.79 12.49
CA VAL A 18 2.16 -23.44 12.79
C VAL A 18 0.80 -23.53 13.48
N ASN A 19 0.68 -22.89 14.64
CA ASN A 19 -0.57 -22.75 15.37
C ASN A 19 -1.18 -21.37 15.09
N LEU A 20 -2.46 -21.37 14.75
CA LEU A 20 -3.27 -20.20 14.45
C LEU A 20 -4.29 -20.04 15.57
N HIS A 21 -4.42 -18.83 16.12
CA HIS A 21 -5.60 -18.47 16.91
C HIS A 21 -6.47 -17.54 16.08
N TYR A 22 -7.73 -17.90 15.91
CA TYR A 22 -8.68 -17.11 15.15
C TYR A 22 -10.05 -17.14 15.82
N ARG A 23 -10.82 -16.07 15.62
CA ARG A 23 -12.20 -15.99 16.08
C ARG A 23 -13.15 -16.27 14.92
N PRO A 24 -13.95 -17.34 14.97
CA PRO A 24 -14.96 -17.59 13.95
C PRO A 24 -15.99 -16.45 13.90
N ARG A 25 -16.49 -16.15 12.70
CA ARG A 25 -17.53 -15.13 12.51
C ARG A 25 -18.80 -15.52 13.28
N GLY A 26 -19.34 -14.58 14.06
CA GLY A 26 -20.54 -14.79 14.88
C GLY A 26 -20.27 -15.47 16.23
N ARG A 27 -19.01 -15.77 16.56
CA ARG A 27 -18.59 -16.27 17.87
C ARG A 27 -17.77 -15.23 18.61
N SER A 28 -17.76 -15.33 19.93
CA SER A 28 -16.96 -14.50 20.83
C SER A 28 -15.67 -15.17 21.30
N ASP A 29 -15.56 -16.49 21.14
CA ASP A 29 -14.43 -17.29 21.56
C ASP A 29 -13.43 -17.55 20.43
N ASP A 30 -12.15 -17.64 20.79
CA ASP A 30 -11.05 -17.94 19.90
C ASP A 30 -10.83 -19.46 19.81
N LEU A 31 -10.59 -19.95 18.59
CA LEU A 31 -10.25 -21.34 18.32
C LEU A 31 -8.80 -21.45 17.86
N ALA A 32 -8.17 -22.58 18.21
CA ALA A 32 -6.84 -22.94 17.73
C ALA A 32 -6.93 -23.85 16.50
N LEU A 33 -6.07 -23.62 15.51
CA LEU A 33 -5.92 -24.47 14.33
C LEU A 33 -4.43 -24.72 14.06
N GLN A 34 -4.04 -25.99 14.02
CA GLN A 34 -2.68 -26.39 13.67
C GLN A 34 -2.58 -26.72 12.18
N VAL A 35 -1.61 -26.13 11.48
CA VAL A 35 -1.34 -26.36 10.06
C VAL A 35 0.16 -26.53 9.80
N ASN A 36 0.52 -27.14 8.68
CA ASN A 36 1.94 -27.28 8.29
C ASN A 36 2.48 -26.09 7.50
N ARG A 37 1.60 -25.29 6.88
CA ARG A 37 1.93 -24.14 6.02
C ARG A 37 0.81 -23.10 6.05
N ILE A 38 1.18 -21.83 5.87
CA ILE A 38 0.26 -20.71 5.67
C ILE A 38 0.62 -20.04 4.35
N ILE A 39 -0.41 -19.68 3.59
CA ILE A 39 -0.29 -18.81 2.42
C ILE A 39 -1.06 -17.55 2.76
N ASN A 40 -0.36 -16.42 2.84
CA ASN A 40 -1.00 -15.14 3.11
C ASN A 40 -1.68 -14.63 1.82
N CYS A 41 -3.02 -14.62 1.84
CA CYS A 41 -3.85 -14.10 0.75
C CYS A 41 -4.69 -12.90 1.21
N THR A 42 -4.28 -12.14 2.23
CA THR A 42 -5.05 -11.01 2.78
C THR A 42 -5.05 -9.74 1.91
N GLY A 43 -4.58 -9.84 0.67
CA GLY A 43 -4.53 -8.71 -0.27
C GLY A 43 -3.20 -7.98 -0.28
N LEU A 44 -3.20 -6.76 -0.82
CA LEU A 44 -1.99 -6.00 -1.10
C LEU A 44 -1.23 -5.63 0.17
N GLU A 45 0.08 -5.87 0.13
CA GLU A 45 1.02 -5.15 0.96
C GLU A 45 1.12 -3.72 0.44
N ARG A 46 1.02 -2.75 1.35
CA ARG A 46 1.01 -1.31 1.01
C ARG A 46 2.26 -0.99 0.20
N ALA A 47 2.16 -0.08 -0.78
CA ALA A 47 3.33 0.51 -1.45
C ALA A 47 4.05 1.45 -0.46
N GLY A 48 4.55 0.84 0.61
CA GLY A 48 4.95 1.51 1.83
C GLY A 48 6.26 2.24 1.61
N ILE A 49 6.23 3.54 1.86
CA ILE A 49 7.42 4.40 1.90
C ILE A 49 8.54 3.77 2.74
N ASP A 50 8.19 3.06 3.82
CA ASP A 50 9.15 2.46 4.74
C ASP A 50 9.94 1.27 4.15
N HIS A 51 9.44 0.63 3.10
CA HIS A 51 10.11 -0.49 2.43
C HIS A 51 11.23 -0.05 1.47
N SER A 52 11.27 1.24 1.10
CA SER A 52 12.29 1.79 0.21
C SER A 52 13.21 2.76 0.96
N PRO A 53 14.53 2.47 1.09
CA PRO A 53 15.47 3.40 1.69
C PRO A 53 15.41 4.80 1.08
N LEU A 54 15.33 4.90 -0.24
CA LEU A 54 15.20 6.17 -0.95
C LEU A 54 13.94 6.94 -0.52
N LEU A 55 12.79 6.29 -0.47
CA LEU A 55 11.54 6.98 -0.10
C LEU A 55 11.55 7.42 1.37
N ARG A 56 12.19 6.65 2.26
CA ARG A 56 12.41 7.06 3.65
C ARG A 56 13.26 8.31 3.73
N ASP A 57 14.38 8.36 3.01
CA ASP A 57 15.29 9.49 3.02
C ASP A 57 14.64 10.73 2.40
N MET A 58 13.88 10.57 1.30
CA MET A 58 13.08 11.64 0.71
C MET A 58 12.01 12.17 1.69
N ARG A 59 11.37 11.30 2.47
CA ARG A 59 10.41 11.71 3.51
C ARG A 59 11.13 12.49 4.63
N GLN A 60 12.27 11.99 5.11
CA GLN A 60 13.07 12.66 6.13
C GLN A 60 13.57 14.04 5.67
N GLY A 61 13.96 14.15 4.40
CA GLY A 61 14.34 15.43 3.77
C GLY A 61 13.17 16.34 3.39
N GLY A 62 11.91 15.95 3.67
CA GLY A 62 10.72 16.76 3.37
C GLY A 62 10.35 16.85 1.89
N LEU A 63 10.96 16.04 1.02
CA LEU A 63 10.69 16.00 -0.42
C LEU A 63 9.33 15.35 -0.74
N LEU A 64 8.86 14.45 0.13
CA LEU A 64 7.56 13.82 0.04
C LEU A 64 6.93 13.65 1.42
N ARG A 65 5.64 13.32 1.46
CA ARG A 65 4.95 12.83 2.66
C ARG A 65 4.11 11.59 2.34
N ALA A 66 3.79 10.81 3.36
CA ALA A 66 2.79 9.74 3.25
C ALA A 66 1.40 10.34 3.13
N ASP A 67 0.48 9.67 2.42
CA ASP A 67 -0.93 10.03 2.46
C ASP A 67 -1.53 9.76 3.86
N THR A 68 -2.69 10.33 4.15
CA THR A 68 -3.32 10.25 5.48
C THR A 68 -3.63 8.83 5.95
N LEU A 69 -3.90 7.90 5.02
CA LEU A 69 -4.22 6.51 5.32
C LEU A 69 -3.00 5.58 5.24
N GLY A 70 -1.85 6.10 4.80
CA GLY A 70 -0.59 5.35 4.69
C GLY A 70 -0.60 4.29 3.59
N PHE A 71 -1.37 4.50 2.52
CA PHE A 71 -1.41 3.64 1.34
C PHE A 71 -0.31 3.94 0.31
N GLY A 72 0.37 5.07 0.42
CA GLY A 72 1.49 5.44 -0.44
C GLY A 72 2.01 6.85 -0.18
N ILE A 73 2.47 7.48 -1.26
CA ILE A 73 2.92 8.87 -1.31
C ILE A 73 1.71 9.77 -1.52
N ASP A 74 1.66 10.87 -0.78
CA ASP A 74 0.63 11.86 -0.97
C ASP A 74 0.88 12.63 -2.28
N VAL A 75 -0.13 12.66 -3.14
CA VAL A 75 -0.10 13.30 -4.45
C VAL A 75 -1.39 14.07 -4.68
N ASN A 76 -1.32 15.11 -5.51
CA ASN A 76 -2.53 15.76 -5.98
C ASN A 76 -3.18 15.00 -7.16
N ALA A 77 -4.30 15.51 -7.67
CA ALA A 77 -5.01 14.93 -8.81
C ALA A 77 -4.19 14.90 -10.12
N ALA A 78 -3.13 15.70 -10.23
CA ALA A 78 -2.18 15.69 -11.35
C ALA A 78 -1.00 14.72 -11.13
N SER A 79 -1.05 13.91 -10.07
CA SER A 79 0.02 12.97 -9.67
C SER A 79 1.34 13.64 -9.25
N GLN A 80 1.31 14.95 -8.93
CA GLN A 80 2.46 15.64 -8.36
C GLN A 80 2.62 15.28 -6.89
N VAL A 81 3.83 14.94 -6.49
CA VAL A 81 4.16 14.61 -5.10
C VAL A 81 3.98 15.84 -4.22
N LEU A 82 3.29 15.67 -3.09
CA LEU A 82 3.19 16.71 -2.07
C LEU A 82 4.41 16.63 -1.15
N ARG A 83 5.08 17.77 -0.99
CA ARG A 83 6.18 17.95 -0.04
C ARG A 83 5.68 17.83 1.39
N GLY A 84 6.60 17.77 2.36
CA GLY A 84 6.26 17.76 3.79
C GLY A 84 5.35 18.92 4.23
N ASN A 85 5.43 20.07 3.55
CA ASN A 85 4.58 21.25 3.81
C ASN A 85 3.22 21.24 3.06
N GLY A 86 2.89 20.15 2.36
CA GLY A 86 1.65 19.99 1.60
C GLY A 86 1.61 20.70 0.23
N LYS A 87 2.68 21.41 -0.18
CA LYS A 87 2.75 22.01 -1.51
C LYS A 87 3.18 20.97 -2.56
N PRO A 88 2.61 20.99 -3.77
CA PRO A 88 3.03 20.09 -4.84
C PRO A 88 4.47 20.41 -5.30
N HIS A 89 5.21 19.36 -5.62
CA HIS A 89 6.46 19.47 -6.37
C HIS A 89 6.14 19.78 -7.83
N GLN A 90 6.91 20.66 -8.47
CA GLN A 90 6.74 20.96 -9.89
C GLN A 90 7.30 19.83 -10.76
N ASP A 91 8.43 19.26 -10.33
CA ASP A 91 9.19 18.28 -11.14
C ASP A 91 9.17 16.84 -10.62
N ILE A 92 8.44 16.55 -9.53
CA ILE A 92 8.38 15.19 -8.96
C ILE A 92 6.94 14.69 -9.03
N PHE A 93 6.79 13.57 -9.72
CA PHE A 93 5.52 12.87 -9.91
C PHE A 93 5.66 11.44 -9.39
N ALA A 94 4.57 10.86 -8.91
CA ALA A 94 4.47 9.45 -8.61
C ALA A 94 3.35 8.83 -9.45
N ILE A 95 3.50 7.56 -9.84
CA ILE A 95 2.50 6.84 -10.62
C ILE A 95 2.31 5.43 -10.06
N GLY A 96 1.19 4.81 -10.41
CA GLY A 96 0.83 3.46 -9.98
C GLY A 96 0.54 3.36 -8.49
N ALA A 97 0.80 2.19 -7.92
CA ALA A 97 0.40 1.83 -6.56
C ALA A 97 0.89 2.79 -5.47
N LEU A 98 1.99 3.53 -5.71
CA LEU A 98 2.46 4.59 -4.82
C LEU A 98 1.45 5.73 -4.63
N THR A 99 0.45 5.84 -5.50
CA THR A 99 -0.57 6.90 -5.49
C THR A 99 -1.94 6.42 -5.01
N ALA A 100 -2.00 5.22 -4.41
CA ALA A 100 -3.26 4.60 -3.98
C ALA A 100 -4.08 5.41 -2.97
N GLY A 101 -3.44 6.32 -2.21
CA GLY A 101 -4.14 7.26 -1.33
C GLY A 101 -5.03 8.25 -2.10
N GLN A 102 -4.67 8.64 -3.32
CA GLN A 102 -5.41 9.59 -4.15
C GLN A 102 -6.29 8.90 -5.22
N PHE A 103 -5.80 7.81 -5.82
CA PHE A 103 -6.47 7.12 -6.94
C PHE A 103 -6.78 5.68 -6.57
N TRP A 104 -7.59 5.44 -5.55
CA TRP A 104 -8.00 4.11 -5.08
C TRP A 104 -8.02 3.03 -6.19
N GLU A 105 -7.45 1.85 -5.92
CA GLU A 105 -7.30 0.73 -6.89
C GLU A 105 -6.40 0.99 -8.14
N ILE A 106 -5.49 1.98 -8.10
CA ILE A 106 -4.45 2.23 -9.13
C ILE A 106 -3.33 1.17 -9.18
N THR A 107 -3.70 -0.10 -9.32
CA THR A 107 -2.77 -1.23 -9.39
C THR A 107 -2.76 -1.90 -10.76
N ALA A 108 -3.77 -1.69 -11.58
CA ALA A 108 -3.90 -2.35 -12.88
C ALA A 108 -3.20 -1.57 -14.00
N VAL A 109 -2.58 -2.30 -14.93
CA VAL A 109 -1.85 -1.72 -16.08
C VAL A 109 -2.71 -0.73 -16.89
N PRO A 110 -4.02 -0.96 -17.16
CA PRO A 110 -4.84 -0.02 -17.92
C PRO A 110 -5.00 1.35 -17.27
N ASP A 111 -5.05 1.42 -15.94
CA ASP A 111 -5.18 2.68 -15.21
C ASP A 111 -3.83 3.39 -15.10
N ILE A 112 -2.76 2.63 -14.85
CA ILE A 112 -1.39 3.14 -14.75
C ILE A 112 -0.95 3.78 -16.07
N ARG A 113 -1.25 3.17 -17.23
CA ARG A 113 -0.90 3.76 -18.54
C ARG A 113 -1.60 5.11 -18.77
N VAL A 114 -2.85 5.25 -18.34
CA VAL A 114 -3.61 6.51 -18.48
C VAL A 114 -3.03 7.58 -17.54
N GLN A 115 -2.67 7.20 -16.32
CA GLN A 115 -1.98 8.10 -15.40
C GLN A 115 -0.62 8.55 -15.95
N ALA A 116 0.18 7.61 -16.46
CA ALA A 116 1.49 7.91 -17.06
C ALA A 116 1.35 8.84 -18.26
N GLN A 117 0.34 8.65 -19.12
CA GLN A 117 0.06 9.55 -20.24
C GLN A 117 -0.23 10.99 -19.76
N LYS A 118 -1.05 11.16 -18.72
CA LYS A 118 -1.36 12.49 -18.15
C LYS A 118 -0.12 13.16 -17.57
N VAL A 119 0.72 12.42 -16.85
CA VAL A 119 1.99 12.93 -16.32
C VAL A 119 2.93 13.35 -17.45
N ALA A 120 3.06 12.54 -18.49
CA ALA A 120 3.88 12.89 -19.66
C ALA A 120 3.40 14.17 -20.35
N GLN A 121 2.08 14.36 -20.48
CA GLN A 121 1.51 15.60 -21.02
C GLN A 121 1.83 16.82 -20.15
N ALA A 122 1.72 16.68 -18.82
CA ALA A 122 2.05 17.76 -17.88
C ALA A 122 3.53 18.15 -17.96
N LEU A 123 4.44 17.17 -18.08
CA LEU A 123 5.88 17.42 -18.23
C LEU A 123 6.20 18.18 -19.52
N MET A 124 5.55 17.84 -20.63
CA MET A 124 5.72 18.56 -21.90
C MET A 124 5.21 20.00 -21.83
N SER A 125 4.10 20.26 -21.12
CA SER A 125 3.57 21.63 -20.97
C SER A 125 4.38 22.51 -20.02
N ASN A 126 5.14 21.93 -19.09
CA ASN A 126 6.01 22.65 -18.16
C ASN A 126 7.43 22.88 -18.69
N SER A 127 7.76 22.36 -19.87
CA SER A 127 9.05 22.59 -20.51
C SER A 127 9.01 23.93 -21.26
N LEU A 128 9.43 25.02 -20.59
CA LEU A 128 9.78 26.32 -21.19
C LEU A 128 11.19 26.71 -20.75
#